data_AF-A0AAE0SZF0-F1
#
_entry.id   AF-A0AAE0SZF0-F1
#
_cell.length_a   1.000
_cell.length_b   1.000
_cell.length_c   1.000
_cell.angle_alpha   90.00
_cell.angle_beta   90.00
_cell.angle_gamma   90.00
#
_symmetry.space_group_name_H-M   'P 1'
#
loop_
_entity.id
_entity.type
_entity.pdbx_description
1 polymer ?
#
loop_
_entity_poly.entity_id
_entity_poly.type
_entity_poly.pdbx_seq_one_letter_code
_entity_poly.pdbx_strand_id
1 'polypeptide(L)'
;MGLAYNVPFTLLSFQDVVGQISELHLLWTEVQKEFIGHLKEYKHTYEMILEGDKDIDRAKQNLTVCEQKEGKIRKELRKSTRKSNPVDIRVLEAKLSQAERTKEIAQLEVADKIRENEAVKLIRLKEGLLKLSDAYVDLGKKSCIVFESQRDIALQLPDVHGKELEEVKYSGAAACRNIVQQVRVKLRKCRRSADVSIANSFSELPPPYSPGMKTSDSSHIFHSSQDEHNSSPQQQTPSQQQQRLTDDSDDDLVGAVGGTSI
;
A
#
# COMPACT_ATOMS: atom_id res chain seq x y z
N MET A 1 -46.19 -6.10 -54.47
CA MET A 1 -44.89 -6.80 -54.42
C MET A 1 -43.96 -5.97 -53.55
N GLY A 2 -43.80 -6.36 -52.28
CA GLY A 2 -42.88 -5.69 -51.37
C GLY A 2 -41.46 -6.13 -51.70
N LEU A 3 -40.62 -5.18 -52.11
CA LEU A 3 -39.17 -5.38 -52.15
C LEU A 3 -38.71 -5.56 -50.70
N ALA A 4 -38.60 -6.81 -50.26
CA ALA A 4 -37.87 -7.14 -49.05
C ALA A 4 -36.42 -6.75 -49.32
N TYR A 5 -36.02 -5.58 -48.82
CA TYR A 5 -34.63 -5.16 -48.79
C TYR A 5 -33.87 -6.21 -47.98
N ASN A 6 -33.18 -7.12 -48.67
CA ASN A 6 -32.24 -8.03 -48.05
C ASN A 6 -31.19 -7.16 -47.39
N VAL A 7 -31.30 -6.98 -46.08
CA VAL A 7 -30.23 -6.37 -45.29
C VAL A 7 -28.99 -7.22 -45.54
N PRO A 8 -27.90 -6.64 -46.08
CA PRO A 8 -26.68 -7.37 -46.38
C PRO A 8 -26.28 -8.20 -45.17
N PHE A 9 -26.17 -9.51 -45.38
CA PHE A 9 -25.83 -10.48 -44.35
C PHE A 9 -24.55 -10.12 -43.56
N THR A 10 -23.63 -9.44 -44.23
CA THR A 10 -22.41 -8.87 -43.67
C THR A 10 -22.68 -7.81 -42.59
N LEU A 11 -23.69 -6.96 -42.75
CA LEU A 11 -24.08 -5.96 -41.75
C LEU A 11 -24.57 -6.62 -40.47
N LEU A 12 -25.30 -7.74 -40.56
CA LEU A 12 -25.78 -8.47 -39.39
C LEU A 12 -24.61 -9.07 -38.60
N SER A 13 -23.65 -9.69 -39.30
CA SER A 13 -22.44 -10.26 -38.65
C SER A 13 -21.58 -9.19 -37.97
N PHE A 14 -21.42 -8.03 -38.62
CA PHE A 14 -20.68 -6.90 -38.07
C PHE A 14 -21.39 -6.31 -36.86
N GLN A 15 -22.70 -6.07 -36.96
CA GLN A 15 -23.51 -5.54 -35.86
C GLN A 15 -23.46 -6.44 -34.63
N ASP A 16 -23.56 -7.76 -34.81
CA ASP A 16 -23.48 -8.72 -33.71
C ASP A 16 -22.10 -8.68 -33.04
N VAL A 17 -21.02 -8.76 -33.82
CA VAL A 17 -19.64 -8.75 -33.29
C VAL A 17 -19.35 -7.44 -32.56
N VAL A 18 -19.65 -6.29 -33.18
CA VAL A 18 -19.46 -4.97 -32.56
C VAL A 18 -20.32 -4.81 -31.30
N GLY A 19 -21.55 -5.33 -31.32
CA GLY A 19 -22.42 -5.35 -30.15
C GLY A 19 -21.80 -6.12 -28.98
N GLN A 20 -21.27 -7.32 -29.23
CA GLN A 20 -20.62 -8.12 -28.18
C GLN A 20 -19.28 -7.53 -27.71
N ILE A 21 -18.50 -6.91 -28.60
CA ILE A 21 -17.28 -6.17 -28.21
C ILE A 21 -17.64 -4.98 -27.32
N SER A 22 -18.73 -4.27 -27.63
CA SER A 22 -19.20 -3.15 -26.82
C SER A 22 -19.58 -3.61 -25.39
N GLU A 23 -20.22 -4.77 -25.26
CA GLU A 23 -20.48 -5.40 -23.95
C GLU A 23 -19.18 -5.71 -23.18
N LEU A 24 -18.13 -6.19 -23.87
CA LEU A 24 -16.82 -6.39 -23.23
C LEU A 24 -16.18 -5.08 -22.77
N HIS A 25 -16.32 -3.99 -23.53
CA HIS A 25 -15.83 -2.67 -23.11
C HIS A 25 -16.57 -2.11 -21.89
N LEU A 26 -17.87 -2.38 -21.75
CA LEU A 26 -18.60 -2.05 -20.53
C LEU A 26 -18.03 -2.81 -19.33
N LEU A 27 -17.77 -4.11 -19.46
CA LEU A 27 -17.14 -4.89 -18.40
C LEU A 27 -15.73 -4.38 -18.07
N TRP A 28 -14.95 -4.00 -19.08
CA TRP A 28 -13.63 -3.40 -18.89
C TRP A 28 -13.69 -2.09 -18.11
N THR A 29 -14.66 -1.23 -18.43
CA THR A 29 -14.88 0.03 -17.71
C THR A 29 -15.15 -0.22 -16.23
N GLU A 30 -15.92 -1.26 -15.89
CA GLU A 30 -16.15 -1.63 -14.49
C GLU A 30 -14.87 -2.13 -13.78
N VAL A 31 -14.02 -2.88 -14.48
CA VAL A 31 -12.71 -3.29 -13.96
C VAL A 31 -11.81 -2.07 -13.70
N GLN A 32 -11.79 -1.09 -14.60
CA GLN A 32 -11.04 0.16 -14.41
C GLN A 32 -11.57 0.97 -13.23
N LYS A 33 -12.90 1.07 -13.06
CA LYS A 33 -13.52 1.76 -11.92
C LYS A 33 -13.12 1.13 -10.59
N GLU A 34 -13.11 -0.20 -10.51
CA GLU A 34 -12.64 -0.95 -9.34
C GLU A 34 -11.18 -0.61 -9.02
N PHE A 35 -10.30 -0.64 -10.02
CA PHE A 35 -8.89 -0.27 -9.87
C PHE A 35 -8.68 1.19 -9.44
N ILE A 36 -9.45 2.13 -10.00
CA ILE A 36 -9.44 3.54 -9.59
C ILE A 36 -9.84 3.68 -8.10
N GLY A 37 -10.73 2.81 -7.61
CA GLY A 37 -11.03 2.72 -6.17
C GLY A 37 -9.78 2.46 -5.33
N HIS A 38 -8.99 1.45 -5.70
CA HIS A 38 -7.72 1.14 -5.03
C HIS A 38 -6.70 2.27 -5.11
N LEU A 39 -6.62 3.00 -6.23
CA LEU A 39 -5.76 4.18 -6.33
C LEU A 39 -6.18 5.30 -5.36
N LYS A 40 -7.49 5.50 -5.15
CA LYS A 40 -8.00 6.47 -4.19
C LYS A 40 -7.66 6.07 -2.75
N GLU A 41 -7.80 4.79 -2.42
CA GLU A 41 -7.42 4.26 -1.10
C GLU A 41 -5.91 4.40 -0.86
N TYR A 42 -5.09 4.11 -1.87
CA TYR A 42 -3.65 4.30 -1.80
C TYR A 42 -3.28 5.78 -1.59
N LYS A 43 -3.92 6.70 -2.32
CA LYS A 43 -3.76 8.14 -2.10
C LYS A 43 -4.14 8.53 -0.66
N HIS A 44 -5.26 8.03 -0.16
CA HIS A 44 -5.72 8.32 1.19
C HIS A 44 -4.73 7.89 2.27
N THR A 45 -3.95 6.84 2.02
CA THR A 45 -2.84 6.42 2.91
C THR A 45 -1.83 7.55 3.13
N TYR A 46 -1.50 8.32 2.10
CA TYR A 46 -0.61 9.49 2.23
C TYR A 46 -1.28 10.66 2.94
N GLU A 47 -2.57 10.89 2.72
CA GLU A 47 -3.32 11.93 3.44
C GLU A 47 -3.28 11.68 4.96
N MET A 48 -3.42 10.42 5.38
CA MET A 48 -3.30 10.02 6.79
C MET A 48 -1.88 10.19 7.35
N ILE A 49 -0.85 9.90 6.55
CA ILE A 49 0.55 10.13 6.94
C ILE A 49 0.80 11.63 7.16
N LEU A 50 0.36 12.46 6.22
CA LEU A 50 0.50 13.92 6.30
C LEU A 50 -0.23 14.51 7.50
N GLU A 51 -1.40 13.97 7.85
CA GLU A 51 -2.11 14.41 9.05
C GLU A 51 -1.29 14.13 10.32
N GLY A 52 -0.65 12.97 10.41
CA GLY A 52 0.27 12.66 11.50
C GLY A 52 1.49 13.61 11.57
N ASP A 53 1.99 14.09 10.43
CA ASP A 53 3.06 15.09 10.39
C ASP A 53 2.60 16.45 10.94
N LYS A 54 1.39 16.88 10.60
CA LYS A 54 0.80 18.11 11.17
C LYS A 54 0.64 17.99 12.68
N ASP A 55 0.34 16.81 13.21
CA ASP A 55 0.22 16.57 14.65
C ASP A 55 1.55 16.75 15.38
N ILE A 56 2.66 16.31 14.76
CA ILE A 56 4.01 16.55 15.25
C ILE A 56 4.33 18.05 15.23
N ASP A 57 4.01 18.74 14.14
CA ASP A 57 4.28 20.18 14.02
C ASP A 57 3.54 20.99 15.10
N ARG A 58 2.28 20.63 15.41
CA ARG A 58 1.55 21.23 16.53
C ARG A 58 2.22 20.97 17.88
N ALA A 59 2.73 19.76 18.11
CA ALA A 59 3.45 19.43 19.34
C ALA A 59 4.77 20.21 19.47
N LYS A 60 5.54 20.34 18.37
CA LYS A 60 6.76 21.15 18.32
C LYS A 60 6.49 22.63 18.57
N GLN A 61 5.39 23.15 18.04
CA GLN A 61 4.95 24.52 18.31
C GLN A 61 4.61 24.72 19.79
N ASN A 62 3.91 23.76 20.41
CA ASN A 62 3.62 23.80 21.85
C ASN A 62 4.91 23.78 22.71
N LEU A 63 5.88 22.94 22.34
CA LEU A 63 7.20 22.91 22.97
C LEU A 63 7.89 24.28 22.88
N THR A 64 7.89 24.89 21.70
CA THR A 64 8.48 26.22 21.47
C THR A 64 7.85 27.28 22.39
N VAL A 65 6.52 27.25 22.57
CA VAL A 65 5.81 28.14 23.51
C VAL A 65 6.26 27.92 24.96
N CYS A 66 6.42 26.66 25.37
CA CYS A 66 6.91 26.30 26.70
C CYS A 66 8.35 26.80 26.94
N GLU A 67 9.24 26.63 25.96
CA GLU A 67 10.62 27.13 25.99
C GLU A 67 10.68 28.65 26.09
N GLN A 68 9.86 29.37 25.31
CA GLN A 68 9.77 30.82 25.38
C GLN A 68 9.27 31.30 26.75
N LYS A 69 8.28 30.62 27.33
CA LYS A 69 7.73 30.96 28.65
C LYS A 69 8.77 30.75 29.75
N GLU A 70 9.44 29.61 29.74
CA GLU A 70 10.55 29.30 30.64
C GLU A 70 11.66 30.37 30.53
N GLY A 71 12.09 30.68 29.30
CA GLY A 71 13.11 31.68 29.04
C GLY A 71 12.74 33.10 29.48
N LYS A 72 11.47 33.49 29.37
CA LYS A 72 10.95 34.77 29.89
C LYS A 72 11.04 34.82 31.43
N ILE A 73 10.54 33.79 32.12
CA ILE A 73 10.59 33.72 33.59
C ILE A 73 12.03 33.70 34.10
N ARG A 74 12.92 32.96 33.43
CA ARG A 74 14.35 32.93 33.77
C ARG A 74 15.01 34.31 33.65
N LYS A 75 14.64 35.09 32.63
CA LYS A 75 15.12 36.48 32.47
C LYS A 75 14.56 37.40 33.56
N GLU A 76 13.28 37.25 33.94
CA GLU A 76 12.67 38.02 35.03
C GLU A 76 13.31 37.70 36.39
N LEU A 77 13.54 36.43 36.69
CA LEU A 77 14.23 35.99 37.90
C LEU A 77 15.61 36.65 38.03
N ARG A 78 16.42 36.62 36.96
CA ARG A 78 17.73 37.29 36.92
C ARG A 78 17.64 38.80 37.18
N LYS A 79 16.56 39.47 36.75
CA LYS A 79 16.34 40.90 37.03
C LYS A 79 15.93 41.14 38.48
N SER A 80 15.06 40.32 39.05
CA SER A 80 14.62 40.43 40.45
C SER A 80 15.73 40.12 41.45
N THR A 81 16.61 39.16 41.15
CA THR A 81 17.80 38.89 41.97
C THR A 81 18.71 40.12 42.08
N ARG A 82 18.86 40.91 41.00
CA ARG A 82 19.64 42.16 41.03
C ARG A 82 18.99 43.28 41.87
N LYS A 83 17.66 43.25 41.99
CA LYS A 83 16.89 44.22 42.78
C LYS A 83 16.72 43.80 44.24
N SER A 84 17.21 42.61 44.62
CA SER A 84 17.18 42.05 45.97
C SER A 84 15.79 42.05 46.64
N ASN A 85 14.72 41.78 45.88
CA ASN A 85 13.39 41.56 46.46
C ASN A 85 13.17 40.06 46.76
N PRO A 86 13.27 39.62 48.03
CA PRO A 86 13.27 38.20 48.38
C PRO A 86 11.92 37.50 48.15
N VAL A 87 10.81 38.24 48.22
CA VAL A 87 9.47 37.67 48.00
C VAL A 87 9.27 37.37 46.51
N ASP A 88 9.61 38.33 45.64
CA ASP A 88 9.50 38.18 44.19
C ASP A 88 10.40 37.05 43.67
N ILE A 89 11.60 36.90 44.24
CA ILE A 89 12.54 35.83 43.89
C ILE A 89 11.90 34.47 44.14
N ARG A 90 11.36 34.22 45.35
CA ARG A 90 10.72 32.94 45.69
C ARG A 90 9.53 32.62 44.79
N VAL A 91 8.72 33.62 44.45
CA VAL A 91 7.58 33.45 43.52
C VAL A 91 8.05 33.09 42.11
N LEU A 92 9.11 33.76 41.62
CA LEU A 92 9.68 33.49 40.30
C LEU A 92 10.39 32.13 40.23
N GLU A 93 11.03 31.68 41.31
CA GLU A 93 11.62 30.33 41.42
C GLU A 93 10.54 29.24 41.32
N ALA A 94 9.43 29.39 42.06
CA ALA A 94 8.31 28.45 41.98
C ALA A 94 7.70 28.40 40.57
N LYS A 95 7.53 29.57 39.92
CA LYS A 95 7.04 29.66 38.54
C LYS A 95 8.03 29.06 37.54
N LEU A 96 9.33 29.26 37.73
CA LEU A 96 10.38 28.70 36.87
C LEU A 96 10.36 27.18 36.96
N SER A 97 10.34 26.63 38.16
CA SER A 97 10.25 25.18 38.38
C SER A 97 9.02 24.57 37.70
N GLN A 98 7.87 25.25 37.78
CA GLN A 98 6.67 24.80 37.07
C GLN A 98 6.82 24.88 35.54
N ALA A 99 7.41 25.96 35.02
CA ALA A 99 7.64 26.12 33.58
C ALA A 99 8.63 25.09 33.03
N GLU A 100 9.66 24.73 33.80
CA GLU A 100 10.62 23.68 33.45
C GLU A 100 9.95 22.30 33.36
N ARG A 101 9.09 21.94 34.32
CA ARG A 101 8.29 20.70 34.24
C ARG A 101 7.37 20.68 33.03
N THR A 102 6.68 21.79 32.73
CA THR A 102 5.80 21.86 31.56
C THR A 102 6.59 21.71 30.25
N LYS A 103 7.78 22.31 30.16
CA LYS A 103 8.68 22.12 29.03
C LYS A 103 9.09 20.65 28.89
N GLU A 104 9.51 20.01 29.98
CA GLU A 104 9.92 18.60 29.96
C GLU A 104 8.79 17.68 29.47
N ILE A 105 7.55 17.88 29.94
CA ILE A 105 6.38 17.15 29.46
C ILE A 105 6.17 17.36 27.95
N ALA A 106 6.26 18.61 27.47
CA ALA A 106 6.12 18.90 26.04
C ALA A 106 7.27 18.28 25.21
N GLN A 107 8.48 18.20 25.75
CA GLN A 107 9.61 17.53 25.09
C GLN A 107 9.37 16.03 24.95
N LEU A 108 8.89 15.37 26.00
CA LEU A 108 8.52 13.95 25.97
C LEU A 108 7.40 13.70 24.96
N GLU A 109 6.36 14.53 24.94
CA GLU A 109 5.25 14.42 23.99
C GLU A 109 5.74 14.49 22.53
N VAL A 110 6.63 15.43 22.22
CA VAL A 110 7.22 15.54 20.87
C VAL A 110 8.00 14.28 20.51
N ALA A 111 8.84 13.78 21.42
CA ALA A 111 9.63 12.57 21.19
C ALA A 111 8.76 11.34 20.95
N ASP A 112 7.70 11.17 21.75
CA ASP A 112 6.75 10.08 21.60
C ASP A 112 5.98 10.15 20.28
N LYS A 113 5.48 11.34 19.93
CA LYS A 113 4.76 11.55 18.67
C LYS A 113 5.63 11.29 17.44
N ILE A 114 6.90 11.69 17.46
CA ILE A 114 7.83 11.41 16.36
C ILE A 114 8.00 9.90 16.19
N ARG A 115 8.32 9.19 17.28
CA ARG A 115 8.53 7.74 17.27
C ARG A 115 7.28 6.98 16.81
N GLU A 116 6.11 7.33 17.34
CA GLU A 116 4.84 6.70 16.95
C GLU A 116 4.51 6.96 15.47
N ASN A 117 4.71 8.20 15.01
CA ASN A 117 4.45 8.58 13.63
C ASN A 117 5.37 7.86 12.63
N GLU A 118 6.64 7.66 12.97
CA GLU A 118 7.58 6.88 12.14
C GLU A 118 7.11 5.44 11.98
N ALA A 119 6.66 4.80 13.07
CA ALA A 119 6.08 3.46 13.01
C ALA A 119 4.81 3.44 12.13
N VAL A 120 3.93 4.41 12.33
CA VAL A 120 2.70 4.60 11.54
C VAL A 120 2.99 4.75 10.05
N LYS A 121 4.00 5.55 9.67
CA LYS A 121 4.43 5.72 8.28
C LYS A 121 4.87 4.42 7.65
N LEU A 122 5.73 3.66 8.33
CA LEU A 122 6.24 2.39 7.82
C LEU A 122 5.12 1.37 7.62
N ILE A 123 4.22 1.24 8.60
CA ILE A 123 3.06 0.33 8.52
C ILE A 123 2.18 0.72 7.34
N ARG A 124 1.73 1.97 7.29
CA ARG A 124 0.81 2.47 6.26
C ARG A 124 1.40 2.39 4.87
N LEU A 125 2.66 2.81 4.69
CA LEU A 125 3.32 2.77 3.39
C LEU A 125 3.48 1.34 2.88
N LYS A 126 3.93 0.42 3.74
CA LYS A 126 4.07 -1.00 3.39
C LYS A 126 2.72 -1.60 3.00
N GLU A 127 1.70 -1.43 3.83
CA GLU A 127 0.35 -1.95 3.55
C GLU A 127 -0.25 -1.35 2.29
N GLY A 128 -0.13 -0.03 2.10
CA GLY A 128 -0.61 0.67 0.92
C GLY A 128 0.06 0.16 -0.36
N LEU A 129 1.38 -0.01 -0.36
CA LEU A 129 2.13 -0.53 -1.50
C LEU A 129 1.76 -1.97 -1.84
N LEU A 130 1.60 -2.83 -0.83
CA LEU A 130 1.18 -4.22 -1.03
C LEU A 130 -0.22 -4.29 -1.67
N LYS A 131 -1.19 -3.58 -1.09
CA LYS A 131 -2.55 -3.51 -1.63
C LYS A 131 -2.59 -2.95 -3.05
N LEU A 132 -1.80 -1.91 -3.34
CA LEU A 132 -1.70 -1.34 -4.67
C LEU A 132 -1.11 -2.34 -5.67
N SER A 133 -0.05 -3.06 -5.28
CA SER A 133 0.57 -4.09 -6.12
C SER A 133 -0.42 -5.20 -6.45
N ASP A 134 -1.16 -5.70 -5.45
CA ASP A 134 -2.21 -6.69 -5.63
C ASP A 134 -3.30 -6.19 -6.58
N ALA A 135 -3.72 -4.92 -6.45
CA ALA A 135 -4.69 -4.30 -7.35
C ALA A 135 -4.20 -4.21 -8.80
N TYR A 136 -2.92 -3.91 -9.04
CA TYR A 136 -2.33 -3.93 -10.38
C TYR A 136 -2.27 -5.36 -10.97
N VAL A 137 -1.90 -6.34 -10.16
CA VAL A 137 -1.89 -7.75 -10.58
C VAL A 137 -3.30 -8.20 -10.97
N ASP A 138 -4.30 -7.84 -10.17
CA ASP A 138 -5.70 -8.16 -10.46
C ASP A 138 -6.22 -7.43 -11.71
N LEU A 139 -5.89 -6.13 -11.88
CA LEU A 139 -6.17 -5.38 -13.11
C LEU A 139 -5.59 -6.10 -14.33
N GLY A 140 -4.32 -6.52 -14.28
CA GLY A 140 -3.65 -7.24 -15.36
C GLY A 140 -4.37 -8.55 -15.70
N LYS A 141 -4.67 -9.37 -14.70
CA LYS A 141 -5.41 -10.64 -14.88
C LYS A 141 -6.77 -10.42 -15.53
N LYS A 142 -7.56 -9.47 -15.01
CA LYS A 142 -8.88 -9.13 -15.56
C LYS A 142 -8.80 -8.55 -16.97
N SER A 143 -7.75 -7.77 -17.27
CA SER A 143 -7.47 -7.24 -18.62
C SER A 143 -7.25 -8.38 -19.61
N CYS A 144 -6.40 -9.36 -19.28
CA CYS A 144 -6.16 -10.53 -20.12
C CYS A 144 -7.46 -11.26 -20.44
N ILE A 145 -8.30 -11.53 -19.42
CA ILE A 145 -9.60 -12.21 -19.62
C ILE A 145 -10.48 -11.46 -20.64
N VAL A 146 -10.57 -10.14 -20.54
CA VAL A 146 -11.41 -9.33 -21.43
C VAL A 146 -10.84 -9.29 -22.85
N PHE A 147 -9.55 -8.97 -23.00
CA PHE A 147 -8.96 -8.75 -24.33
C PHE A 147 -8.67 -10.04 -25.10
N GLU A 148 -8.37 -11.14 -24.42
CA GLU A 148 -8.34 -12.46 -25.07
C GLU A 148 -9.73 -12.83 -25.61
N SER A 149 -10.78 -12.59 -24.81
CA SER A 149 -12.16 -12.86 -25.24
C SER A 149 -12.60 -11.95 -26.40
N GLN A 150 -12.12 -10.70 -26.43
CA GLN A 150 -12.35 -9.80 -27.55
C GLN A 150 -11.71 -10.32 -28.84
N ARG A 151 -10.48 -10.85 -28.76
CA ARG A 151 -9.83 -11.54 -29.89
C ARG A 151 -10.68 -12.74 -30.33
N ASP A 152 -11.15 -13.55 -29.40
CA ASP A 152 -11.94 -14.75 -29.70
C ASP A 152 -13.29 -14.41 -30.37
N ILE A 153 -13.90 -13.27 -30.01
CA ILE A 153 -15.09 -12.72 -30.69
C ILE A 153 -14.73 -12.23 -32.10
N ALA A 154 -13.62 -11.52 -32.27
CA ALA A 154 -13.18 -11.06 -33.60
C ALA A 154 -12.92 -12.22 -34.57
N LEU A 155 -12.40 -13.35 -34.05
CA LEU A 155 -12.21 -14.58 -34.82
C LEU A 155 -13.53 -15.24 -35.29
N GLN A 156 -14.69 -14.79 -34.81
CA GLN A 156 -16.00 -15.26 -35.31
C GLN A 156 -16.42 -14.58 -36.62
N LEU A 157 -15.70 -13.53 -37.06
CA LEU A 157 -15.93 -12.94 -38.36
C LEU A 157 -15.48 -13.91 -39.46
N PRO A 158 -16.32 -14.13 -40.49
CA PRO A 158 -15.95 -15.02 -41.57
C PRO A 158 -14.83 -14.41 -42.43
N ASP A 159 -13.89 -15.25 -42.87
CA ASP A 159 -12.88 -14.85 -43.83
C ASP A 159 -13.50 -14.72 -45.23
N VAL A 160 -13.34 -13.51 -45.80
CA VAL A 160 -13.85 -13.09 -47.11
C VAL A 160 -12.80 -13.17 -48.22
N HIS A 161 -11.55 -13.52 -47.90
CA HIS A 161 -10.50 -13.57 -48.91
C HIS A 161 -10.79 -14.66 -49.97
N GLY A 162 -10.92 -14.25 -51.23
CA GLY A 162 -11.14 -15.15 -52.37
C GLY A 162 -12.55 -15.75 -52.48
N LYS A 163 -13.55 -15.22 -51.77
CA LYS A 163 -14.96 -15.71 -51.81
C LYS A 163 -15.92 -14.63 -52.30
N GLU A 164 -16.99 -15.04 -52.96
CA GLU A 164 -18.11 -14.15 -53.26
C GLU A 164 -18.89 -13.85 -51.98
N LEU A 165 -19.28 -12.59 -51.78
CA LEU A 165 -19.88 -12.12 -50.52
C LEU A 165 -21.22 -12.81 -50.19
N GLU A 166 -21.91 -13.27 -51.22
CA GLU A 166 -23.22 -13.95 -51.16
C GLU A 166 -23.09 -15.39 -50.60
N GLU A 167 -21.91 -15.99 -50.71
CA GLU A 167 -21.62 -17.35 -50.23
C GLU A 167 -21.16 -17.39 -48.77
N VAL A 168 -20.81 -16.23 -48.21
CA VAL A 168 -20.27 -16.12 -46.86
C VAL A 168 -21.38 -16.23 -45.82
N LYS A 169 -21.32 -17.27 -44.98
CA LYS A 169 -22.27 -17.52 -43.88
C LYS A 169 -21.62 -17.33 -42.49
N TYR A 170 -22.22 -16.45 -41.71
CA TYR A 170 -21.98 -16.15 -40.31
C TYR A 170 -22.86 -17.03 -39.41
N SER A 171 -22.21 -17.78 -38.53
CA SER A 171 -22.85 -18.64 -37.51
C SER A 171 -22.34 -18.33 -36.10
N GLY A 172 -21.53 -17.28 -35.94
CA GLY A 172 -20.84 -16.94 -34.69
C GLY A 172 -21.71 -16.32 -33.60
N ALA A 173 -22.97 -15.94 -33.89
CA ALA A 173 -23.80 -15.18 -32.97
C ALA A 173 -23.97 -15.84 -31.59
N ALA A 174 -24.20 -17.16 -31.56
CA ALA A 174 -24.32 -17.90 -30.30
C ALA A 174 -22.99 -18.01 -29.55
N ALA A 175 -21.89 -18.21 -30.28
CA ALA A 175 -20.54 -18.28 -29.72
C ALA A 175 -20.14 -16.94 -29.07
N CYS A 176 -20.33 -15.82 -29.77
CA CYS A 176 -20.01 -14.49 -29.24
C CYS A 176 -20.77 -14.20 -27.92
N ARG A 177 -22.08 -14.48 -27.87
CA ARG A 177 -22.88 -14.32 -26.65
C ARG A 177 -22.37 -15.22 -25.51
N ASN A 178 -21.99 -16.45 -25.82
CA ASN A 178 -21.44 -17.38 -24.84
C ASN A 178 -20.10 -16.86 -24.26
N ILE A 179 -19.21 -16.35 -25.11
CA ILE A 179 -17.92 -15.76 -24.69
C ILE A 179 -18.15 -14.63 -23.68
N VAL A 180 -19.02 -13.66 -23.99
CA VAL A 180 -19.33 -12.55 -23.05
C VAL A 180 -19.88 -13.09 -21.73
N GLN A 181 -20.75 -14.10 -21.78
CA GLN A 181 -21.29 -14.71 -20.57
C GLN A 181 -20.22 -15.40 -19.72
N GLN A 182 -19.26 -16.08 -20.35
CA GLN A 182 -18.13 -16.68 -19.65
C GLN A 182 -17.23 -15.62 -19.01
N VAL A 183 -16.96 -14.50 -19.69
CA VAL A 183 -16.21 -13.38 -19.12
C VAL A 183 -16.88 -12.87 -17.84
N ARG A 184 -18.20 -12.66 -17.86
CA ARG A 184 -18.95 -12.25 -16.65
C ARG A 184 -18.80 -13.23 -15.50
N VAL A 185 -18.72 -14.53 -15.77
CA VAL A 185 -18.49 -15.55 -14.73
C VAL A 185 -17.05 -15.52 -14.23
N LYS A 186 -16.06 -15.45 -15.13
CA LYS A 186 -14.63 -15.41 -14.80
C LYS A 186 -14.29 -14.18 -13.94
N LEU A 187 -14.74 -12.98 -14.34
CA LEU A 187 -14.52 -11.75 -13.58
C LEU A 187 -15.12 -11.79 -12.17
N ARG A 188 -16.31 -12.39 -12.01
CA ARG A 188 -16.93 -12.60 -10.68
C ARG A 188 -16.13 -13.55 -9.79
N LYS A 189 -15.47 -14.55 -10.37
CA LYS A 189 -14.61 -15.49 -9.61
C LYS A 189 -13.30 -14.84 -9.17
N CYS A 190 -12.69 -14.00 -10.00
CA CYS A 190 -11.48 -13.26 -9.63
C CYS A 190 -11.69 -12.41 -8.37
N ARG A 191 -12.85 -11.74 -8.23
CA ARG A 191 -13.18 -10.96 -7.03
C ARG A 191 -13.09 -11.76 -5.73
N ARG A 192 -13.62 -12.99 -5.71
CA ARG A 192 -13.66 -13.83 -4.49
C ARG A 192 -12.29 -14.39 -4.09
N SER A 193 -11.35 -14.49 -5.02
CA SER A 193 -10.04 -15.07 -4.75
C SER A 193 -9.07 -14.07 -4.11
N ALA A 194 -9.32 -12.76 -4.27
CA ALA A 194 -8.53 -11.71 -3.63
C ALA A 194 -8.79 -11.63 -2.11
N ASP A 195 -10.04 -11.82 -1.69
CA ASP A 195 -10.44 -11.70 -0.27
C ASP A 195 -9.88 -12.83 0.62
N VAL A 196 -9.66 -14.03 0.08
CA VAL A 196 -9.22 -15.20 0.87
C VAL A 196 -7.71 -15.23 1.10
N SER A 197 -6.92 -14.68 0.17
CA SER A 197 -5.44 -14.75 0.26
C SER A 197 -4.86 -13.87 1.37
N ILE A 198 -5.52 -12.75 1.72
CA ILE A 198 -5.04 -11.84 2.78
C ILE A 198 -5.29 -12.43 4.17
N ALA A 199 -6.38 -13.19 4.35
CA ALA A 199 -6.75 -13.78 5.64
C ALA A 199 -5.79 -14.88 6.11
N ASN A 200 -5.08 -15.56 5.19
CA ASN A 200 -4.19 -16.68 5.54
C ASN A 200 -2.74 -16.27 5.87
N SER A 201 -2.33 -15.03 5.60
CA SER A 201 -0.95 -14.57 5.87
C SER A 201 -0.70 -14.06 7.28
N PHE A 202 -1.74 -13.93 8.11
CA PHE A 202 -1.66 -13.54 9.53
C PHE A 202 -2.11 -14.66 10.46
N SER A 203 -1.72 -15.91 10.19
CA SER A 203 -1.86 -16.98 11.16
C SER A 203 -0.88 -16.73 12.31
N GLU A 204 -1.35 -15.93 13.27
CA GLU A 204 -0.77 -15.67 14.57
C GLU A 204 -0.43 -17.03 15.21
N LEU A 205 0.87 -17.32 15.31
CA LEU A 205 1.33 -18.51 16.02
C LEU A 205 0.76 -18.44 17.44
N PRO A 206 0.12 -19.52 17.95
CA PRO A 206 -0.44 -19.51 19.29
C PRO A 206 0.69 -19.17 20.29
N PRO A 207 0.43 -18.28 21.27
CA PRO A 207 1.45 -17.82 22.18
C PRO A 207 2.09 -19.02 22.90
N PRO A 208 3.43 -19.06 23.04
CA PRO A 208 4.11 -20.12 23.76
C PRO A 208 3.82 -19.94 25.25
N TYR A 209 2.83 -20.67 25.79
CA TYR A 209 2.69 -20.80 27.23
C TYR A 209 3.92 -21.53 27.77
N SER A 210 4.73 -20.83 28.54
CA SER A 210 5.79 -21.39 29.41
C SER A 210 5.53 -20.91 30.84
N PRO A 211 6.20 -21.46 31.86
CA PRO A 211 6.33 -22.85 32.26
C PRO A 211 5.93 -23.03 33.75
N GLY A 212 5.35 -24.18 34.13
CA GLY A 212 5.33 -24.56 35.54
C GLY A 212 4.07 -25.27 36.03
N MET A 213 4.13 -26.60 36.05
CA MET A 213 3.61 -27.34 37.21
C MET A 213 4.63 -28.39 37.62
N LYS A 214 5.14 -28.21 38.83
CA LYS A 214 5.82 -29.25 39.58
C LYS A 214 4.78 -30.26 39.99
N THR A 215 4.94 -31.52 39.60
CA THR A 215 4.43 -32.64 40.39
C THR A 215 5.55 -33.64 40.54
N SER A 216 5.98 -33.78 41.78
CA SER A 216 6.88 -34.79 42.28
C SER A 216 6.34 -36.20 42.04
N ASP A 217 7.30 -37.13 41.97
CA ASP A 217 7.20 -38.56 42.27
C ASP A 217 6.37 -39.47 41.35
N SER A 218 7.10 -40.17 40.47
CA SER A 218 7.10 -41.64 40.55
C SER A 218 8.37 -42.23 39.94
N SER A 219 9.06 -42.98 40.80
CA SER A 219 10.21 -43.83 40.58
C SER A 219 9.84 -45.08 39.77
N HIS A 220 10.60 -45.37 38.72
CA HIS A 220 10.94 -46.71 38.19
C HIS A 220 12.06 -46.49 37.13
N ILE A 221 13.35 -46.59 37.45
CA ILE A 221 14.21 -47.80 37.52
C ILE A 221 14.23 -48.61 36.20
N PHE A 222 15.36 -48.44 35.48
CA PHE A 222 16.07 -49.31 34.53
C PHE A 222 15.50 -49.53 33.11
N HIS A 223 16.22 -49.02 32.08
CA HIS A 223 17.11 -49.89 31.30
C HIS A 223 18.20 -49.07 30.57
N SER A 224 19.42 -49.58 30.68
CA SER A 224 20.63 -49.12 29.99
C SER A 224 20.76 -49.77 28.60
N SER A 225 21.51 -49.08 27.74
CA SER A 225 22.47 -49.59 26.74
C SER A 225 22.11 -49.48 25.24
N GLN A 226 23.06 -48.83 24.53
CA GLN A 226 23.49 -49.06 23.14
C GLN A 226 22.58 -48.55 22.02
N ASP A 227 23.05 -48.06 20.88
CA ASP A 227 24.39 -47.83 20.34
C ASP A 227 24.26 -46.84 19.17
N GLU A 228 25.32 -46.08 18.94
CA GLU A 228 25.93 -45.66 17.68
C GLU A 228 25.15 -45.18 16.42
N HIS A 229 25.76 -44.12 15.86
CA HIS A 229 25.99 -43.80 14.44
C HIS A 229 24.96 -42.90 13.71
N ASN A 230 25.34 -41.65 13.38
CA ASN A 230 26.05 -41.22 12.15
C ASN A 230 24.99 -40.91 11.05
N SER A 231 24.89 -39.79 10.34
CA SER A 231 25.86 -38.76 9.94
C SER A 231 25.12 -37.47 9.57
N SER A 232 25.75 -36.32 9.81
CA SER A 232 25.47 -35.07 9.08
C SER A 232 26.10 -35.10 7.69
N PRO A 233 25.60 -34.28 6.74
CA PRO A 233 26.49 -33.65 5.77
C PRO A 233 26.51 -32.12 5.96
N GLN A 234 27.72 -31.66 6.23
CA GLN A 234 28.20 -30.30 6.20
C GLN A 234 28.57 -29.96 4.74
N GLN A 235 27.99 -28.90 4.16
CA GLN A 235 28.53 -28.17 3.00
C GLN A 235 28.26 -26.68 3.25
N GLN A 236 29.24 -25.92 3.77
CA GLN A 236 30.27 -25.17 3.03
C GLN A 236 29.68 -24.19 1.98
N THR A 237 29.71 -22.92 2.37
CA THR A 237 29.75 -21.73 1.52
C THR A 237 31.04 -21.71 0.68
N PRO A 238 31.05 -20.94 -0.44
CA PRO A 238 31.88 -19.72 -0.42
C PRO A 238 31.26 -18.49 -1.10
N SER A 239 31.26 -17.39 -0.33
CA SER A 239 31.73 -16.02 -0.63
C SER A 239 31.75 -15.39 -2.04
N GLN A 240 31.25 -14.14 -2.04
CA GLN A 240 31.77 -12.90 -2.65
C GLN A 240 31.64 -12.65 -4.17
N GLN A 241 30.93 -11.56 -4.53
CA GLN A 241 31.59 -10.44 -5.20
C GLN A 241 30.85 -9.10 -5.05
N GLN A 242 31.66 -8.06 -4.97
CA GLN A 242 31.40 -6.69 -4.57
C GLN A 242 31.82 -5.77 -5.72
N GLN A 243 30.99 -4.78 -6.08
CA GLN A 243 31.28 -3.57 -6.88
C GLN A 243 30.07 -2.66 -6.61
N ARG A 244 30.10 -1.51 -5.91
CA ARG A 244 31.02 -0.38 -5.78
C ARG A 244 31.42 0.23 -7.12
N LEU A 245 30.57 1.13 -7.60
CA LEU A 245 30.92 2.20 -8.53
C LEU A 245 30.67 3.54 -7.84
N THR A 246 31.74 4.31 -7.80
CA THR A 246 31.85 5.73 -7.45
C THR A 246 31.80 6.54 -8.75
N ASP A 247 31.05 7.63 -8.74
CA ASP A 247 31.17 8.82 -9.61
C ASP A 247 30.24 9.83 -8.91
N ASP A 248 30.68 10.85 -8.17
CA ASP A 248 31.70 11.88 -8.40
C ASP A 248 31.41 12.72 -9.65
N SER A 249 30.55 13.72 -9.47
CA SER A 249 30.46 14.90 -10.31
C SER A 249 29.91 16.04 -9.45
N ASP A 250 30.83 16.74 -8.80
CA ASP A 250 30.67 18.13 -8.38
C ASP A 250 30.42 18.97 -9.64
N ASP A 251 29.28 19.66 -9.70
CA ASP A 251 29.10 20.83 -10.55
C ASP A 251 28.56 21.97 -9.68
N ASP A 252 29.52 22.73 -9.16
CA ASP A 252 29.34 24.09 -8.72
C ASP A 252 28.85 24.94 -9.90
N LEU A 253 27.62 25.47 -9.84
CA LEU A 253 27.29 26.67 -10.60
C LEU A 253 26.70 27.77 -9.70
N VAL A 254 27.49 28.83 -9.66
CA VAL A 254 27.32 30.11 -8.98
C VAL A 254 26.15 30.92 -9.56
N GLY A 255 25.29 31.42 -8.67
CA GLY A 255 24.88 32.84 -8.57
C GLY A 255 23.98 33.50 -9.64
N ALA A 256 22.81 33.99 -9.20
CA ALA A 256 22.18 35.29 -9.53
C ALA A 256 20.82 35.35 -8.79
N VAL A 257 20.60 36.08 -7.69
CA VAL A 257 20.42 37.54 -7.50
C VAL A 257 19.48 38.21 -8.51
N GLY A 258 18.34 38.69 -8.00
CA GLY A 258 17.37 39.60 -8.64
C GLY A 258 15.95 39.04 -8.53
N GLY A 259 15.01 39.56 -7.72
CA GLY A 259 14.86 40.90 -7.18
C GLY A 259 13.98 41.74 -8.09
N THR A 260 12.65 41.58 -8.01
CA THR A 260 11.69 42.62 -8.40
C THR A 260 10.39 42.46 -7.62
N SER A 261 10.19 43.39 -6.70
CA SER A 261 8.87 43.82 -6.24
C SER A 261 8.23 44.65 -7.35
N ILE A 262 6.95 44.39 -7.66
CA ILE A 262 5.86 45.39 -7.79
C ILE A 262 4.58 44.70 -7.30
#